data_AF-A0A1Y2APC7-F1
#
_entry.id   AF-A0A1Y2APC7-F1
#
_cell.length_a   1.000
_cell.length_b   1.000
_cell.length_c   1.000
_cell.angle_alpha   90.00
_cell.angle_beta   90.00
_cell.angle_gamma   90.00
#
_symmetry.space_group_name_H-M   'P 1'
#
loop_
_entity.id
_entity.type
_entity.pdbx_description
1 polymer ?
#
loop_
_entity_poly.entity_id
_entity_poly.type
_entity_poly.pdbx_seq_one_letter_code
_entity_poly.pdbx_strand_id
1 'polypeptide(L)'
;MPLNYSKWDMLELSDDSDIEEHPNVDKKSMIKWKQRDIHEKREARKLKLAKLNSELDLNAVLRPRIVSIAEGVSSKGADYYRSVQRRLREDPSPDKPSTGAANQPTYDQMMGQLLSDVWRESAHLVDGATFDEAKKSVVKDGKKVDEKTGVPDWAEGSLPDGKKEVLATRLEERLRWHLKELDNRDKEVRTEIEELEKEMHKKITSEDIHDGWSKSSVVAPKPSPLEDKPKPNKEKASTKTETIEVLNPGASTSSAPLKTATPDPDDDDEVELGPLTPSGRAFAQIPLGDFARSYAAIQRDSSVLTEKTHDSLLAEAFDAERRGDHDLARRCVHQSLLINYCRQLGKDGVGLFFQKMIARNPKSIEMFTQDFQQTYNRIAQRTKEMISEEETEREQIQLVAEDPNVTIGFNLPDGPAPDDLRVEGEGAEELDLDQVRAFLDRKWEIFQSFDQPLQAALKTEKLDQVNKVLGRMKVKDAEAVVALLQEGGMLSFSESGVRDMTKN
;
A
#
# COMPACT_ATOMS: atom_id res chain seq x y z
N MET A 1 -36.18 18.11 -23.18
CA MET A 1 -36.12 16.66 -23.47
C MET A 1 -35.78 16.51 -24.95
N PRO A 2 -34.88 15.59 -25.34
CA PRO A 2 -34.73 15.25 -26.75
C PRO A 2 -36.07 14.68 -27.23
N LEU A 3 -36.66 15.29 -28.25
CA LEU A 3 -37.98 14.91 -28.79
C LEU A 3 -37.89 13.82 -29.87
N ASN A 4 -36.68 13.46 -30.32
CA ASN A 4 -36.45 12.48 -31.36
C ASN A 4 -35.39 11.46 -30.93
N TYR A 5 -35.78 10.19 -30.83
CA TYR A 5 -34.92 9.05 -30.50
C TYR A 5 -34.56 8.19 -31.71
N SER A 6 -34.96 8.59 -32.93
CA SER A 6 -34.82 7.76 -34.14
C SER A 6 -33.37 7.37 -34.48
N LYS A 7 -32.38 8.11 -33.95
CA LYS A 7 -30.96 7.70 -34.00
C LYS A 7 -30.75 6.28 -33.48
N TRP A 8 -31.49 5.88 -32.44
CA TRP A 8 -31.33 4.57 -31.78
C TRP A 8 -32.12 3.44 -32.45
N ASP A 9 -32.95 3.74 -33.46
CA ASP A 9 -33.70 2.72 -34.22
C ASP A 9 -32.78 1.83 -35.08
N MET A 10 -31.54 2.29 -35.31
CA MET A 10 -30.57 1.65 -36.21
C MET A 10 -29.49 0.84 -35.47
N LEU A 11 -29.70 0.47 -34.21
CA LEU A 11 -28.75 -0.34 -33.45
C LEU A 11 -28.65 -1.77 -33.99
N GLU A 12 -27.44 -2.25 -34.24
CA GLU A 12 -27.18 -3.65 -34.59
C GLU A 12 -26.47 -4.39 -33.46
N LEU A 13 -27.23 -5.24 -32.76
CA LEU A 13 -26.74 -6.12 -31.71
C LEU A 13 -26.43 -7.50 -32.30
N SER A 14 -25.16 -7.93 -32.22
CA SER A 14 -24.73 -9.24 -32.72
C SER A 14 -25.10 -10.41 -31.80
N ASP A 15 -25.24 -10.14 -30.49
CA ASP A 15 -25.60 -11.11 -29.45
C ASP A 15 -26.97 -10.74 -28.83
N ASP A 16 -27.96 -10.52 -29.69
CA ASP A 16 -29.32 -10.20 -29.25
C ASP A 16 -30.01 -11.46 -28.73
N SER A 17 -30.18 -11.52 -27.41
CA SER A 17 -30.84 -12.64 -26.74
C SER A 17 -32.34 -12.67 -26.97
N ASP A 18 -32.95 -11.60 -27.47
CA ASP A 18 -34.40 -11.48 -27.62
C ASP A 18 -34.85 -11.70 -29.07
N ILE A 19 -33.94 -12.16 -29.93
CA ILE A 19 -34.27 -12.50 -31.32
C ILE A 19 -35.37 -13.57 -31.36
N GLU A 20 -36.47 -13.23 -32.06
CA GLU A 20 -37.56 -14.15 -32.35
C GLU A 20 -37.09 -15.18 -33.38
N GLU A 21 -37.07 -16.44 -32.97
CA GLU A 21 -36.59 -17.52 -33.79
C GLU A 21 -37.69 -18.51 -34.12
N HIS A 22 -37.49 -19.24 -35.22
CA HIS A 22 -38.39 -20.32 -35.54
C HIS A 22 -38.21 -21.47 -34.52
N PRO A 23 -39.29 -22.13 -34.05
CA PRO A 23 -39.22 -23.20 -33.05
C PRO A 23 -38.30 -24.39 -33.38
N ASN A 24 -37.81 -24.49 -34.61
CA ASN A 24 -36.95 -25.59 -35.09
C ASN A 24 -35.47 -25.20 -35.21
N VAL A 25 -35.11 -23.95 -34.87
CA VAL A 25 -33.74 -23.46 -34.96
C VAL A 25 -33.15 -23.38 -33.55
N ASP A 26 -31.92 -23.84 -33.37
CA ASP A 26 -31.20 -23.68 -32.11
C ASP A 26 -30.65 -22.27 -31.97
N LYS A 27 -31.17 -21.55 -30.99
CA LYS A 27 -30.81 -20.18 -30.64
C LYS A 27 -29.34 -19.91 -30.50
N LYS A 28 -28.63 -20.80 -29.81
CA LYS A 28 -27.20 -20.59 -29.52
C LYS A 28 -26.36 -20.65 -30.78
N SER A 29 -26.67 -21.58 -31.69
CA SER A 29 -25.95 -21.69 -32.96
C SER A 29 -26.34 -20.60 -33.94
N MET A 30 -27.62 -20.20 -33.98
CA MET A 30 -28.11 -19.11 -34.83
C MET A 30 -27.47 -17.77 -34.48
N ILE A 31 -27.43 -17.40 -33.19
CA ILE A 31 -26.80 -16.14 -32.74
C ILE A 31 -25.31 -16.10 -33.12
N LYS A 32 -24.56 -17.19 -32.86
CA LYS A 32 -23.14 -17.28 -33.23
C LYS A 32 -22.91 -17.19 -34.74
N TRP A 33 -23.78 -17.82 -35.52
CA TRP A 33 -23.71 -17.75 -36.98
C TRP A 33 -23.98 -16.33 -37.47
N LYS A 34 -25.04 -15.67 -36.96
CA LYS A 34 -25.39 -14.29 -37.29
C LYS A 34 -24.26 -13.32 -36.91
N GLN A 35 -23.66 -13.50 -35.74
CA GLN A 35 -22.49 -12.73 -35.31
C GLN A 35 -21.34 -12.89 -36.32
N ARG A 36 -20.99 -14.13 -36.70
CA ARG A 36 -19.93 -14.40 -37.69
C ARG A 36 -20.23 -13.75 -39.04
N ASP A 37 -21.44 -13.93 -39.56
CA ASP A 37 -21.87 -13.36 -40.85
C ASP A 37 -21.80 -11.82 -40.84
N ILE A 38 -22.20 -11.18 -39.74
CA ILE A 38 -22.08 -9.73 -39.57
C ILE A 38 -20.62 -9.29 -39.58
N HIS A 39 -19.74 -9.96 -38.82
CA HIS A 39 -18.31 -9.63 -38.82
C HIS A 39 -17.66 -9.87 -40.19
N GLU A 40 -17.95 -10.99 -40.84
CA GLU A 40 -17.40 -11.33 -42.16
C GLU A 40 -17.83 -10.29 -43.21
N LYS A 41 -19.11 -9.89 -43.22
CA LYS A 41 -19.61 -8.82 -44.11
C LYS A 41 -18.97 -7.47 -43.81
N ARG A 42 -18.68 -7.16 -42.55
CA ARG A 42 -17.99 -5.91 -42.17
C ARG A 42 -16.53 -5.93 -42.61
N GLU A 43 -15.82 -7.01 -42.35
CA GLU A 43 -14.43 -7.20 -42.79
C GLU A 43 -14.33 -7.15 -44.31
N ALA A 44 -15.22 -7.84 -45.04
CA ALA A 44 -15.29 -7.79 -46.49
C ALA A 44 -15.51 -6.36 -47.01
N ARG A 45 -16.42 -5.59 -46.40
CA ARG A 45 -16.63 -4.17 -46.76
C ARG A 45 -15.41 -3.31 -46.46
N LYS A 46 -14.79 -3.48 -45.30
CA LYS A 46 -13.57 -2.74 -44.91
C LYS A 46 -12.41 -3.04 -45.86
N LEU A 47 -12.21 -4.31 -46.23
CA LEU A 47 -11.21 -4.72 -47.21
C LEU A 47 -11.51 -4.14 -48.60
N LYS A 48 -12.78 -4.13 -49.01
CA LYS A 48 -13.21 -3.54 -50.28
C LYS A 48 -12.95 -2.02 -50.30
N LEU A 49 -13.30 -1.31 -49.24
CA LEU A 49 -13.05 0.12 -49.09
C LEU A 49 -11.55 0.43 -49.11
N ALA A 50 -10.74 -0.34 -48.36
CA ALA A 50 -9.28 -0.21 -48.38
C ALA A 50 -8.69 -0.44 -49.79
N LYS A 51 -9.20 -1.44 -50.52
CA LYS A 51 -8.80 -1.70 -51.91
C LYS A 51 -9.14 -0.52 -52.82
N LEU A 52 -10.37 -0.01 -52.76
CA LEU A 52 -10.83 1.12 -53.57
C LEU A 52 -10.05 2.41 -53.27
N ASN A 53 -9.77 2.70 -52.00
CA ASN A 53 -8.92 3.83 -51.62
C ASN A 53 -7.49 3.67 -52.16
N SER A 54 -6.91 2.46 -52.07
CA SER A 54 -5.58 2.20 -52.63
C SER A 54 -5.52 2.37 -54.15
N GLU A 55 -6.64 2.12 -54.84
CA GLU A 55 -6.77 2.36 -56.28
C GLU A 55 -6.80 3.87 -56.60
N LEU A 56 -7.55 4.67 -55.84
CA LEU A 56 -7.54 6.14 -55.99
C LEU A 56 -6.17 6.74 -55.70
N ASP A 57 -5.49 6.28 -54.65
CA ASP A 57 -4.14 6.75 -54.29
C ASP A 57 -3.14 6.43 -55.40
N LEU A 58 -3.27 5.27 -56.03
CA LEU A 58 -2.46 4.87 -57.17
C LEU A 58 -2.74 5.75 -58.40
N ASN A 59 -4.02 5.97 -58.71
CA ASN A 59 -4.44 6.80 -59.83
C ASN A 59 -4.03 8.26 -59.64
N ALA A 60 -4.02 8.78 -58.41
CA ALA A 60 -3.55 10.12 -58.08
C ALA A 60 -2.07 10.34 -58.46
N VAL A 61 -1.24 9.29 -58.41
CA VAL A 61 0.18 9.34 -58.81
C VAL A 61 0.36 9.10 -60.31
N LEU A 62 -0.35 8.12 -60.89
CA LEU A 62 -0.17 7.73 -62.29
C LEU A 62 -0.78 8.74 -63.26
N ARG A 63 -1.96 9.29 -62.96
CA ARG A 63 -2.68 10.23 -63.80
C ARG A 63 -1.83 11.44 -64.24
N PRO A 64 -1.20 12.22 -63.35
CA PRO A 64 -0.38 13.36 -63.76
C PRO A 64 0.83 12.94 -64.61
N ARG A 65 1.38 11.74 -64.39
CA ARG A 65 2.47 11.19 -65.21
C ARG A 65 2.01 10.90 -66.63
N ILE A 66 0.83 10.29 -66.80
CA ILE A 66 0.24 10.04 -68.13
C ILE A 66 -0.06 11.37 -68.85
N VAL A 67 -0.58 12.38 -68.15
CA VAL A 67 -0.82 13.73 -68.71
C VAL A 67 0.48 14.34 -69.23
N SER A 68 1.53 14.34 -68.42
CA SER A 68 2.85 14.87 -68.81
C SER A 68 3.44 14.15 -70.02
N ILE A 69 3.23 12.82 -70.12
CA ILE A 69 3.66 12.05 -71.29
C ILE A 69 2.85 12.44 -72.51
N ALA A 70 1.53 12.54 -72.41
CA ALA A 70 0.66 12.93 -73.52
C ALA A 70 1.00 14.33 -74.08
N GLU A 71 1.24 15.31 -73.21
CA GLU A 71 1.69 16.66 -73.60
C GLU A 71 3.08 16.64 -74.27
N GLY A 72 3.98 15.81 -73.75
CA GLY A 72 5.30 15.64 -74.34
C GLY A 72 5.25 14.94 -75.70
N VAL A 73 4.34 13.99 -75.92
CA VAL A 73 4.09 13.39 -77.24
C VAL A 73 3.53 14.41 -78.21
N SER A 74 2.58 15.24 -77.77
CA SER A 74 1.98 16.29 -78.61
C SER A 74 3.02 17.32 -79.08
N SER A 75 3.99 17.65 -78.22
CA SER A 75 5.03 18.66 -78.52
C SER A 75 6.27 18.11 -79.24
N LYS A 76 6.72 16.89 -78.91
CA LYS A 76 8.01 16.32 -79.39
C LYS A 76 7.85 15.04 -80.22
N GLY A 77 6.63 14.54 -80.39
CA GLY A 77 6.31 13.40 -81.23
C GLY A 77 6.71 12.03 -80.65
N ALA A 78 6.75 11.02 -81.53
CA ALA A 78 6.98 9.62 -81.17
C ALA A 78 8.38 9.34 -80.56
N ASP A 79 9.39 10.16 -80.88
CA ASP A 79 10.75 10.00 -80.32
C ASP A 79 10.77 10.27 -78.82
N TYR A 80 10.01 11.27 -78.37
CA TYR A 80 9.87 11.55 -76.94
C TYR A 80 9.20 10.38 -76.22
N TYR A 81 8.14 9.81 -76.78
CA TYR A 81 7.48 8.63 -76.23
C TYR A 81 8.46 7.47 -76.02
N ARG A 82 9.26 7.16 -77.05
CA ARG A 82 10.28 6.11 -76.99
C ARG A 82 11.37 6.42 -75.98
N SER A 83 11.77 7.69 -75.85
CA SER A 83 12.74 8.12 -74.84
C SER A 83 12.23 7.88 -73.41
N VAL A 84 10.94 8.12 -73.17
CA VAL A 84 10.28 7.87 -71.88
C VAL A 84 10.19 6.37 -71.61
N GLN A 85 9.77 5.56 -72.59
CA GLN A 85 9.75 4.09 -72.46
C GLN A 85 11.14 3.54 -72.13
N ARG A 86 12.18 4.03 -72.81
CA ARG A 86 13.57 3.63 -72.54
C ARG A 86 13.98 4.02 -71.12
N ARG A 87 13.71 5.26 -70.70
CA ARG A 87 14.02 5.74 -69.35
C ARG A 87 13.37 4.85 -68.29
N LEU A 88 12.08 4.54 -68.43
CA LEU A 88 11.35 3.70 -67.46
C LEU A 88 11.88 2.26 -67.41
N ARG A 89 12.48 1.75 -68.50
CA ARG A 89 13.05 0.41 -68.56
C ARG A 89 14.48 0.36 -68.02
N GLU A 90 15.29 1.38 -68.29
CA GLU A 90 16.72 1.43 -67.94
C GLU A 90 16.95 1.99 -66.53
N ASP A 91 16.15 2.96 -66.10
CA ASP A 91 16.29 3.66 -64.82
C ASP A 91 14.90 3.91 -64.17
N PRO A 92 14.22 2.86 -63.67
CA PRO A 92 12.93 2.99 -63.02
C PRO A 92 13.05 3.61 -61.61
N SER A 93 12.13 4.51 -61.27
CA SER A 93 12.02 5.03 -59.90
C SER A 93 11.74 3.91 -58.88
N PRO A 94 12.34 3.96 -57.67
CA PRO A 94 12.05 3.03 -56.58
C PRO A 94 10.67 3.26 -55.95
N ASP A 95 9.96 4.33 -56.32
CA ASP A 95 8.65 4.67 -55.75
C ASP A 95 7.62 3.58 -56.05
N LYS A 96 6.95 3.11 -55.00
CA LYS A 96 5.91 2.08 -55.08
C LYS A 96 4.74 2.43 -54.15
N PRO A 97 3.52 1.93 -54.44
CA PRO A 97 2.39 2.18 -53.56
C PRO A 97 2.60 1.52 -52.19
N SER A 98 1.95 2.05 -51.15
CA SER A 98 2.15 1.61 -49.77
C SER A 98 1.12 0.54 -49.36
N THR A 99 1.07 -0.61 -50.04
CA THR A 99 0.12 -1.69 -49.70
C THR A 99 0.72 -2.82 -48.88
N GLY A 100 2.02 -2.78 -48.58
CA GLY A 100 2.70 -3.76 -47.73
C GLY A 100 2.88 -5.15 -48.36
N ALA A 101 2.53 -5.33 -49.64
CA ALA A 101 2.66 -6.61 -50.33
C ALA A 101 4.12 -6.94 -50.70
N ALA A 102 4.53 -8.19 -50.48
CA ALA A 102 5.80 -8.70 -50.96
C ALA A 102 5.74 -8.78 -52.50
N ASN A 103 6.64 -8.07 -53.19
CA ASN A 103 6.72 -7.94 -54.66
C ASN A 103 5.69 -7.03 -55.33
N GLN A 104 5.33 -5.92 -54.68
CA GLN A 104 4.52 -4.89 -55.33
C GLN A 104 5.29 -4.18 -56.47
N PRO A 105 4.69 -4.05 -57.68
CA PRO A 105 5.32 -3.32 -58.78
C PRO A 105 5.48 -1.83 -58.45
N THR A 106 6.57 -1.22 -58.95
CA THR A 106 6.79 0.22 -58.82
C THR A 106 5.85 1.00 -59.75
N TYR A 107 5.64 2.28 -59.46
CA TYR A 107 4.83 3.13 -60.35
C TYR A 107 5.38 3.17 -61.78
N ASP A 108 6.71 3.14 -61.92
CA ASP A 108 7.37 3.16 -63.23
C ASP A 108 7.23 1.83 -63.97
N GLN A 109 7.18 0.69 -63.28
CA GLN A 109 6.85 -0.60 -63.90
C GLN A 109 5.43 -0.64 -64.43
N MET A 110 4.45 -0.13 -63.66
CA MET A 110 3.05 -0.02 -64.09
C MET A 110 2.91 0.91 -65.29
N MET A 111 3.58 2.06 -65.26
CA MET A 111 3.64 2.98 -66.41
C MET A 111 4.32 2.32 -67.62
N GLY A 112 5.41 1.58 -67.42
CA GLY A 112 6.11 0.87 -68.49
C GLY A 112 5.22 -0.13 -69.22
N GLN A 113 4.39 -0.87 -68.48
CA GLN A 113 3.41 -1.79 -69.07
C GLN A 113 2.35 -1.02 -69.86
N LEU A 114 1.75 0.02 -69.28
CA LEU A 114 0.78 0.87 -69.97
C LEU A 114 1.36 1.45 -71.26
N LEU A 115 2.58 1.98 -71.23
CA LEU A 115 3.20 2.56 -72.41
C LEU A 115 3.53 1.49 -73.48
N SER A 116 3.86 0.27 -73.06
CA SER A 116 4.07 -0.86 -73.99
C SER A 116 2.77 -1.24 -74.70
N ASP A 117 1.66 -1.22 -73.98
CA ASP A 117 0.32 -1.49 -74.52
C ASP A 117 -0.12 -0.39 -75.50
N VAL A 118 -0.01 0.87 -75.08
CA VAL A 118 -0.34 2.03 -75.91
C VAL A 118 0.52 2.07 -77.18
N TRP A 119 1.80 1.70 -77.11
CA TRP A 119 2.67 1.60 -78.28
C TRP A 119 2.16 0.55 -79.27
N ARG A 120 1.87 -0.65 -78.77
CA ARG A 120 1.42 -1.77 -79.58
C ARG A 120 0.07 -1.46 -80.24
N GLU A 121 -0.88 -0.95 -79.47
CA GLU A 121 -2.19 -0.53 -79.96
C GLU A 121 -2.06 0.56 -81.03
N SER A 122 -1.25 1.60 -80.77
CA SER A 122 -1.05 2.70 -81.72
C SER A 122 -0.35 2.25 -83.00
N ALA A 123 0.62 1.34 -82.91
CA ALA A 123 1.27 0.78 -84.09
C ALA A 123 0.30 -0.03 -84.96
N HIS A 124 -0.56 -0.87 -84.36
CA HIS A 124 -1.58 -1.59 -85.13
C HIS A 124 -2.64 -0.66 -85.71
N LEU A 125 -3.00 0.44 -85.03
CA LEU A 125 -3.91 1.46 -85.56
C LEU A 125 -3.34 2.17 -86.81
N VAL A 126 -2.02 2.39 -86.85
CA VAL A 126 -1.35 2.91 -88.06
C VAL A 126 -1.37 1.87 -89.20
N ASP A 127 -1.40 0.57 -88.85
CA ASP A 127 -1.44 -0.56 -89.80
C ASP A 127 -2.88 -0.98 -90.18
N GLY A 128 -3.86 -0.11 -89.95
CA GLY A 128 -5.25 -0.31 -90.37
C GLY A 128 -6.15 -1.03 -89.36
N ALA A 129 -5.69 -1.28 -88.12
CA ALA A 129 -6.56 -1.76 -87.06
C ALA A 129 -7.59 -0.67 -86.66
N THR A 130 -8.69 -1.09 -86.05
CA THR A 130 -9.76 -0.21 -85.59
C THR A 130 -9.99 -0.34 -84.09
N PHE A 131 -10.48 0.72 -83.46
CA PHE A 131 -10.89 0.69 -82.06
C PHE A 131 -12.35 0.21 -81.97
N ASP A 132 -12.58 -0.87 -81.21
CA ASP A 132 -13.92 -1.40 -80.92
C ASP A 132 -14.41 -0.80 -79.60
N GLU A 133 -15.36 0.14 -79.67
CA GLU A 133 -15.91 0.83 -78.49
C GLU A 133 -16.60 -0.13 -77.52
N ALA A 134 -17.28 -1.16 -78.02
CA ALA A 134 -17.99 -2.12 -77.18
C ALA A 134 -17.01 -3.01 -76.39
N LYS A 135 -15.88 -3.36 -76.99
CA LYS A 135 -14.81 -4.15 -76.34
C LYS A 135 -13.74 -3.30 -75.67
N LYS A 136 -13.84 -1.96 -75.74
CA LYS A 136 -12.86 -1.00 -75.20
C LYS A 136 -11.40 -1.32 -75.60
N SER A 137 -11.19 -1.85 -76.81
CA SER A 137 -9.87 -2.34 -77.24
C SER A 137 -9.64 -2.21 -78.74
N VAL A 138 -8.37 -2.18 -79.14
CA VAL A 138 -7.98 -2.18 -80.55
C VAL A 138 -8.09 -3.60 -81.11
N VAL A 139 -8.71 -3.72 -82.29
CA VAL A 139 -8.99 -5.00 -82.96
C VAL A 139 -8.37 -4.99 -84.35
N LYS A 140 -7.65 -6.06 -84.68
CA LYS A 140 -7.13 -6.35 -86.03
C LYS A 140 -7.66 -7.71 -86.46
N ASP A 141 -8.26 -7.79 -87.65
CA ASP A 141 -8.83 -9.03 -88.21
C ASP A 141 -9.80 -9.77 -87.24
N GLY A 142 -10.61 -9.00 -86.51
CA GLY A 142 -11.57 -9.52 -85.53
C GLY A 142 -10.96 -9.98 -84.19
N LYS A 143 -9.63 -9.91 -84.01
CA LYS A 143 -8.93 -10.28 -82.78
C LYS A 143 -8.39 -9.05 -82.03
N LYS A 144 -8.42 -9.11 -80.71
CA LYS A 144 -7.88 -8.05 -79.83
C LYS A 144 -6.36 -7.95 -79.99
N VAL A 145 -5.85 -6.72 -80.02
CA VAL A 145 -4.42 -6.42 -79.98
C VAL A 145 -3.93 -6.50 -78.54
N ASP A 146 -3.33 -7.63 -78.18
CA ASP A 146 -2.78 -7.91 -76.86
C ASP A 146 -1.29 -8.20 -76.94
N GLU A 147 -0.62 -8.44 -75.80
CA GLU A 147 0.81 -8.76 -75.74
C GLU A 147 1.22 -9.91 -76.68
N LYS A 148 0.32 -10.88 -76.91
CA LYS A 148 0.53 -12.03 -77.81
C LYS A 148 0.52 -11.66 -79.29
N THR A 149 -0.08 -10.53 -79.66
CA THR A 149 -0.20 -10.08 -81.05
C THR A 149 1.12 -9.49 -81.56
N GLY A 150 2.03 -9.12 -80.65
CA GLY A 150 3.28 -8.46 -81.00
C GLY A 150 3.08 -7.07 -81.59
N VAL A 151 4.17 -6.50 -82.10
CA VAL A 151 4.20 -5.18 -82.73
C VAL A 151 4.45 -5.38 -84.24
N PRO A 152 3.89 -4.56 -85.14
CA PRO A 152 4.19 -4.65 -86.57
C PRO A 152 5.70 -4.47 -86.86
N ASP A 153 6.24 -5.18 -87.85
CA ASP A 153 7.67 -5.17 -88.21
C ASP A 153 8.25 -3.76 -88.39
N TRP A 154 7.49 -2.84 -88.99
CA TRP A 154 7.94 -1.47 -89.24
C TRP A 154 8.09 -0.64 -87.96
N ALA A 155 7.44 -1.04 -86.87
CA ALA A 155 7.54 -0.40 -85.57
C ALA A 155 8.63 -1.04 -84.69
N GLU A 156 9.29 -2.10 -85.18
CA GLU A 156 10.45 -2.71 -84.55
C GLU A 156 11.73 -2.09 -85.12
N GLY A 157 12.39 -1.21 -84.33
CA GLY A 157 13.65 -0.58 -84.73
C GLY A 157 13.52 0.90 -85.13
N SER A 158 14.00 1.29 -86.31
CA SER A 158 13.97 2.69 -86.77
C SER A 158 12.62 3.01 -87.42
N LEU A 159 11.97 4.07 -86.94
CA LEU A 159 10.65 4.49 -87.44
C LEU A 159 10.78 5.06 -88.87
N PRO A 160 9.95 4.61 -89.83
CA PRO A 160 9.85 5.26 -91.14
C PRO A 160 9.32 6.69 -91.02
N ASP A 161 9.97 7.65 -91.68
CA ASP A 161 9.62 9.08 -91.57
C ASP A 161 8.14 9.36 -91.88
N GLY A 162 7.57 8.71 -92.90
CA GLY A 162 6.17 8.88 -93.29
C GLY A 162 5.14 8.32 -92.30
N LYS A 163 5.54 7.42 -91.38
CA LYS A 163 4.64 6.85 -90.35
C LYS A 163 4.81 7.51 -88.98
N LYS A 164 5.87 8.30 -88.79
CA LYS A 164 6.25 8.88 -87.49
C LYS A 164 5.24 9.89 -86.97
N GLU A 165 4.76 10.78 -87.83
CA GLU A 165 3.75 11.79 -87.48
C GLU A 165 2.40 11.15 -87.17
N VAL A 166 1.95 10.20 -88.01
CA VAL A 166 0.70 9.46 -87.80
C VAL A 166 0.77 8.62 -86.52
N LEU A 167 1.92 8.02 -86.21
CA LEU A 167 2.08 7.29 -84.96
C LEU A 167 2.00 8.22 -83.75
N ALA A 168 2.61 9.41 -83.81
CA ALA A 168 2.54 10.38 -82.73
C ALA A 168 1.10 10.80 -82.42
N THR A 169 0.28 11.05 -83.45
CA THR A 169 -1.14 11.38 -83.25
C THR A 169 -1.92 10.21 -82.67
N ARG A 170 -1.69 8.97 -83.14
CA ARG A 170 -2.32 7.77 -82.54
C ARG A 170 -1.92 7.53 -81.10
N LEU A 171 -0.64 7.72 -80.76
CA LEU A 171 -0.14 7.62 -79.38
C LEU A 171 -0.83 8.63 -78.47
N GLU A 172 -0.96 9.89 -78.92
CA GLU A 172 -1.63 10.93 -78.17
C GLU A 172 -3.13 10.61 -77.96
N GLU A 173 -3.84 10.25 -79.04
CA GLU A 173 -5.25 9.83 -78.97
C GLU A 173 -5.44 8.69 -77.97
N ARG A 174 -4.53 7.71 -77.99
CA ARG A 174 -4.62 6.54 -77.13
C ARG A 174 -4.31 6.85 -75.67
N LEU A 175 -3.27 7.64 -75.39
CA LEU A 175 -3.00 8.12 -74.03
C LEU A 175 -4.17 8.93 -73.46
N ARG A 176 -4.76 9.82 -74.28
CA ARG A 176 -5.96 10.59 -73.90
C ARG A 176 -7.17 9.68 -73.63
N TRP A 177 -7.33 8.60 -74.40
CA TRP A 177 -8.35 7.61 -74.13
C TRP A 177 -8.14 6.92 -72.78
N HIS A 178 -6.91 6.49 -72.46
CA HIS A 178 -6.60 5.87 -71.17
C HIS A 178 -6.82 6.84 -70.00
N LEU A 179 -6.49 8.13 -70.18
CA LEU A 179 -6.81 9.16 -69.19
C LEU A 179 -8.32 9.29 -68.95
N LYS A 180 -9.13 9.30 -70.02
CA LYS A 180 -10.58 9.36 -69.90
C LYS A 180 -11.17 8.13 -69.22
N GLU A 181 -10.63 6.95 -69.52
CA GLU A 181 -11.07 5.71 -68.89
C GLU A 181 -10.68 5.67 -67.41
N LEU A 182 -9.49 6.15 -67.06
CA LEU A 182 -9.05 6.32 -65.68
C LEU A 182 -9.96 7.29 -64.91
N ASP A 183 -10.30 8.43 -65.51
CA ASP A 183 -11.22 9.42 -64.93
C ASP A 183 -12.65 8.86 -64.74
N ASN A 184 -13.11 7.99 -65.64
CA ASN A 184 -14.39 7.31 -65.50
C ASN A 184 -14.34 6.29 -64.35
N ARG A 185 -13.26 5.49 -64.27
CA ARG A 185 -13.06 4.53 -63.20
C ARG A 185 -12.97 5.23 -61.84
N ASP A 186 -12.24 6.33 -61.73
CA ASP A 186 -12.15 7.12 -60.49
C ASP A 186 -13.52 7.63 -60.02
N LYS A 187 -14.41 8.02 -60.94
CA LYS A 187 -15.80 8.40 -60.60
C LYS A 187 -16.58 7.20 -60.06
N GLU A 188 -16.51 6.06 -60.74
CA GLU A 188 -17.16 4.82 -60.30
C GLU A 188 -16.65 4.37 -58.92
N VAL A 189 -15.34 4.44 -58.69
CA VAL A 189 -14.71 4.12 -57.40
C VAL A 189 -15.24 5.04 -56.31
N ARG A 190 -15.30 6.34 -56.55
CA ARG A 190 -15.82 7.31 -55.55
C ARG A 190 -17.27 7.05 -55.23
N THR A 191 -18.11 6.78 -56.23
CA THR A 191 -19.52 6.42 -55.98
C THR A 191 -19.64 5.12 -55.18
N GLU A 192 -18.80 4.13 -55.47
CA GLU A 192 -18.80 2.85 -54.75
C GLU A 192 -18.31 3.00 -53.30
N ILE A 193 -17.31 3.85 -53.05
CA ILE A 193 -16.86 4.20 -51.68
C ILE A 193 -18.00 4.87 -50.92
N GLU A 194 -18.66 5.87 -51.51
CA GLU A 194 -19.77 6.56 -50.86
C GLU A 194 -20.94 5.62 -50.53
N GLU A 195 -21.25 4.66 -51.41
CA GLU A 195 -22.27 3.64 -51.16
C GLU A 195 -21.86 2.73 -50.00
N LEU A 196 -20.61 2.24 -49.97
CA LEU A 196 -20.09 1.40 -48.90
C LEU A 196 -20.05 2.13 -47.55
N GLU A 197 -19.66 3.41 -47.53
CA GLU A 197 -19.65 4.23 -46.32
C GLU A 197 -21.08 4.47 -45.81
N LYS A 198 -22.04 4.75 -46.70
CA LYS A 198 -23.47 4.84 -46.33
C LYS A 198 -24.00 3.53 -45.76
N GLU A 199 -23.61 2.38 -46.31
CA GLU A 199 -23.97 1.07 -45.77
C GLU A 199 -23.31 0.78 -44.43
N MET A 200 -22.08 1.24 -44.20
CA MET A 200 -21.40 1.13 -42.91
C MET A 200 -22.10 1.97 -41.85
N HIS A 201 -22.43 3.22 -42.15
CA HIS A 201 -23.11 4.14 -41.23
C HIS A 201 -24.62 3.93 -41.11
N LYS A 202 -25.20 3.00 -41.87
CA LYS A 202 -26.62 2.66 -41.78
C LYS A 202 -27.02 2.08 -40.42
N LYS A 203 -26.08 1.46 -39.71
CA LYS A 203 -26.31 0.81 -38.42
C LYS A 203 -25.29 1.29 -37.41
N ILE A 204 -25.72 1.52 -36.16
CA ILE A 204 -24.83 1.82 -35.04
C ILE A 204 -24.36 0.49 -34.47
N THR A 205 -23.04 0.33 -34.39
CA THR A 205 -22.38 -0.90 -33.96
C THR A 205 -21.52 -0.64 -32.72
N SER A 206 -21.00 -1.71 -32.10
CA SER A 206 -20.09 -1.59 -30.96
C SER A 206 -18.77 -0.89 -31.31
N GLU A 207 -18.33 -0.92 -32.58
CA GLU A 207 -17.12 -0.22 -33.03
C GLU A 207 -17.30 1.30 -33.06
N ASP A 208 -18.54 1.76 -33.21
CA ASP A 208 -18.89 3.19 -33.16
C ASP A 208 -18.98 3.72 -31.73
N ILE A 209 -18.95 2.83 -30.72
CA ILE A 209 -18.96 3.16 -29.31
C ILE A 209 -17.53 3.14 -28.79
N HIS A 210 -17.10 4.25 -28.19
CA HIS A 210 -15.74 4.40 -27.65
C HIS A 210 -15.75 4.41 -26.13
N ASP A 211 -14.73 3.76 -25.54
CA ASP A 211 -14.50 3.80 -24.10
C ASP A 211 -14.02 5.19 -23.67
N GLY A 212 -14.85 5.92 -22.92
CA GLY A 212 -14.49 7.26 -22.42
C GLY A 212 -13.55 7.25 -21.20
N TRP A 213 -13.59 6.19 -20.40
CA TRP A 213 -12.79 6.05 -19.18
C TRP A 213 -12.62 4.58 -18.81
N SER A 214 -11.38 4.15 -18.55
CA SER A 214 -11.07 2.82 -18.03
C SER A 214 -10.09 2.93 -16.87
N LYS A 215 -10.51 2.48 -15.69
CA LYS A 215 -9.67 2.42 -14.49
C LYS A 215 -9.83 1.05 -13.85
N SER A 216 -8.74 0.30 -13.79
CA SER A 216 -8.62 -0.87 -12.93
C SER A 216 -7.81 -0.51 -11.69
N SER A 217 -8.24 -0.99 -10.53
CA SER A 217 -7.45 -0.91 -9.30
C SER A 217 -7.51 -2.26 -8.60
N VAL A 218 -6.34 -2.87 -8.41
CA VAL A 218 -6.19 -4.05 -7.58
C VAL A 218 -5.74 -3.57 -6.20
N VAL A 219 -6.55 -3.80 -5.18
CA VAL A 219 -6.20 -3.47 -3.80
C VAL A 219 -5.10 -4.43 -3.35
N ALA A 220 -3.87 -3.95 -3.21
CA ALA A 220 -2.81 -4.71 -2.56
C ALA A 220 -3.26 -5.08 -1.13
N PRO A 221 -3.00 -6.31 -0.66
CA PRO A 221 -3.38 -6.70 0.70
C PRO A 221 -2.73 -5.72 1.69
N LYS A 222 -3.55 -5.10 2.56
CA LYS A 222 -3.04 -4.26 3.65
C LYS A 222 -1.98 -5.04 4.43
N PRO A 223 -0.88 -4.41 4.90
CA PRO A 223 0.09 -5.07 5.77
C PRO A 223 -0.67 -5.68 6.94
N SER A 224 -0.57 -7.01 7.07
CA SER A 224 -1.29 -7.73 8.10
C SER A 224 -0.62 -7.41 9.44
N PRO A 225 -1.36 -7.11 10.52
CA PRO A 225 -0.80 -6.95 11.87
C PRO A 225 -0.04 -8.20 12.37
N LEU A 226 -0.14 -9.31 11.65
CA LEU A 226 0.58 -10.58 11.88
C LEU A 226 2.00 -10.60 11.28
N GLU A 227 2.36 -9.64 10.43
CA GLU A 227 3.62 -9.59 9.68
C GLU A 227 4.62 -8.53 10.20
N ASP A 228 4.49 -8.12 11.46
CA ASP A 228 5.53 -7.36 12.17
C ASP A 228 6.78 -8.26 12.32
N LYS A 229 7.59 -8.36 11.27
CA LYS A 229 8.94 -8.91 11.36
C LYS A 229 9.86 -7.84 11.93
N PRO A 230 10.76 -8.16 12.88
CA PRO A 230 11.82 -7.24 13.27
C PRO A 230 12.62 -6.88 12.02
N LYS A 231 12.80 -5.57 11.77
CA LYS A 231 13.67 -5.09 10.70
C LYS A 231 15.06 -5.72 10.90
N PRO A 232 15.69 -6.32 9.87
CA PRO A 232 17.05 -6.83 10.01
C PRO A 232 17.97 -5.65 10.34
N ASN A 233 18.69 -5.79 11.45
CA ASN A 233 19.66 -4.81 11.93
C ASN A 233 20.68 -4.54 10.82
N LYS A 234 20.65 -3.35 10.21
CA LYS A 234 21.72 -2.92 9.31
C LYS A 234 22.93 -2.63 10.18
N GLU A 235 23.83 -3.61 10.26
CA GLU A 235 25.18 -3.44 10.77
C GLU A 235 25.82 -2.21 10.11
N LYS A 236 26.01 -1.14 10.89
CA LYS A 236 26.92 -0.06 10.51
C LYS A 236 28.32 -0.46 10.96
N ALA A 237 29.20 -0.51 9.97
CA ALA A 237 30.61 -0.77 10.09
C ALA A 237 31.33 0.21 11.03
N SER A 238 32.39 -0.33 11.64
CA SER A 238 33.31 0.20 12.63
C SER A 238 33.88 1.60 12.41
N THR A 239 34.20 2.29 13.51
CA THR A 239 35.49 3.02 13.65
C THR A 239 35.96 3.11 15.11
N LYS A 240 37.05 2.37 15.37
CA LYS A 240 38.15 2.48 16.35
C LYS A 240 37.98 3.20 17.70
N THR A 241 38.27 2.39 18.72
CA THR A 241 38.99 2.64 19.97
C THR A 241 40.16 3.64 19.89
N GLU A 242 40.23 4.55 20.87
CA GLU A 242 41.46 4.84 21.59
C GLU A 242 41.28 4.57 23.09
N THR A 243 42.25 3.84 23.59
CA THR A 243 42.49 3.32 24.93
C THR A 243 43.01 4.39 25.88
N ILE A 244 42.50 4.43 27.11
CA ILE A 244 43.34 4.69 28.28
C ILE A 244 42.93 3.69 29.37
N GLU A 245 43.87 2.84 29.75
CA GLU A 245 43.75 1.81 30.79
C GLU A 245 43.57 2.43 32.17
N VAL A 246 42.65 1.89 32.99
CA VAL A 246 42.94 1.53 34.40
C VAL A 246 42.01 0.38 34.84
N LEU A 247 42.58 -0.65 35.45
CA LEU A 247 41.89 -1.84 35.96
C LEU A 247 41.69 -1.75 37.49
N ASN A 248 40.41 -1.59 37.89
CA ASN A 248 39.74 -1.92 39.18
C ASN A 248 40.00 -1.10 40.48
N PRO A 249 39.05 -1.07 41.44
CA PRO A 249 37.57 -0.91 41.36
C PRO A 249 36.96 0.01 42.45
N GLY A 250 35.73 0.52 42.25
CA GLY A 250 34.85 0.88 43.37
C GLY A 250 33.90 2.07 43.16
N ALA A 251 32.62 1.74 42.95
CA ALA A 251 31.40 2.47 43.34
C ALA A 251 31.21 3.94 42.91
N SER A 252 30.32 4.08 41.92
CA SER A 252 29.62 5.29 41.48
C SER A 252 28.76 5.93 42.57
N THR A 253 28.61 7.26 42.51
CA THR A 253 27.31 7.99 42.58
C THR A 253 27.53 9.50 42.45
N SER A 254 26.88 10.13 41.47
CA SER A 254 26.40 11.53 41.47
C SER A 254 25.75 11.81 40.11
N SER A 255 24.42 11.86 40.05
CA SER A 255 23.61 13.08 40.12
C SER A 255 23.61 13.89 38.82
N ALA A 256 22.49 13.83 38.10
CA ALA A 256 22.15 14.79 37.05
C ALA A 256 21.53 16.06 37.66
N PRO A 257 21.67 17.21 36.97
CA PRO A 257 20.49 18.05 36.78
C PRO A 257 20.26 18.48 35.32
N LEU A 258 18.96 18.54 35.01
CA LEU A 258 18.21 19.14 33.90
C LEU A 258 18.94 20.06 32.90
N LYS A 259 18.62 19.87 31.61
CA LYS A 259 18.26 20.98 30.69
C LYS A 259 17.14 20.59 29.71
N THR A 260 16.24 21.55 29.55
CA THR A 260 15.05 21.66 28.69
C THR A 260 15.38 21.85 27.20
N ALA A 261 14.62 21.19 26.30
CA ALA A 261 14.27 21.69 24.97
C ALA A 261 13.03 20.96 24.41
N THR A 262 12.14 21.71 23.76
CA THR A 262 10.85 21.35 23.13
C THR A 262 11.00 20.61 21.77
N PRO A 263 9.91 20.06 21.18
CA PRO A 263 9.89 18.74 20.54
C PRO A 263 10.01 18.76 19.01
N ASP A 264 10.53 17.66 18.45
CA ASP A 264 10.33 17.25 17.04
C ASP A 264 9.87 15.77 17.02
N PRO A 265 8.92 15.37 16.16
CA PRO A 265 8.29 14.06 16.22
C PRO A 265 8.92 13.12 15.18
N ASP A 266 9.92 12.35 15.58
CA ASP A 266 10.34 11.17 14.81
C ASP A 266 10.72 10.05 15.80
N ASP A 267 9.67 9.35 16.24
CA ASP A 267 9.57 7.91 16.53
C ASP A 267 10.89 7.18 16.90
N ASP A 268 11.50 7.62 17.99
CA ASP A 268 12.37 6.78 18.82
C ASP A 268 11.46 5.87 19.68
N ASP A 269 11.11 4.70 19.14
CA ASP A 269 10.47 3.59 19.86
C ASP A 269 11.48 3.01 20.91
N GLU A 270 11.83 3.81 21.91
CA GLU A 270 12.13 3.28 23.24
C GLU A 270 10.84 2.55 23.64
N VAL A 271 10.91 1.22 23.82
CA VAL A 271 9.71 0.36 24.04
C VAL A 271 9.16 0.66 25.43
N GLU A 272 8.52 1.81 25.58
CA GLU A 272 7.67 2.15 26.70
C GLU A 272 6.47 1.22 26.58
N LEU A 273 6.38 0.27 27.50
CA LEU A 273 5.28 -0.68 27.60
C LEU A 273 4.01 0.11 27.95
N GLY A 274 3.38 0.70 26.95
CA GLY A 274 2.29 1.64 27.12
C GLY A 274 1.02 0.99 27.68
N PRO A 275 0.11 1.79 28.26
CA PRO A 275 -1.15 1.28 28.81
C PRO A 275 -1.98 0.59 27.72
N LEU A 276 -2.67 -0.48 28.10
CA LEU A 276 -3.45 -1.31 27.18
C LEU A 276 -4.39 -0.46 26.31
N THR A 277 -4.32 -0.66 24.99
CA THR A 277 -5.15 0.05 24.01
C THR A 277 -6.65 -0.20 24.27
N PRO A 278 -7.57 0.68 23.86
CA PRO A 278 -9.00 0.46 24.04
C PRO A 278 -9.49 -0.89 23.48
N SER A 279 -8.96 -1.29 22.31
CA SER A 279 -9.23 -2.60 21.70
C SER A 279 -8.65 -3.75 22.52
N GLY A 280 -7.42 -3.62 23.03
CA GLY A 280 -6.81 -4.59 23.93
C GLY A 280 -7.60 -4.79 25.23
N ARG A 281 -8.12 -3.71 25.83
CA ARG A 281 -8.99 -3.77 27.02
C ARG A 281 -10.30 -4.49 26.75
N ALA A 282 -10.93 -4.19 25.61
CA ALA A 282 -12.16 -4.88 25.20
C ALA A 282 -11.91 -6.38 24.98
N PHE A 283 -10.75 -6.74 24.42
CA PHE A 283 -10.34 -8.12 24.24
C PHE A 283 -10.08 -8.84 25.58
N ALA A 284 -9.42 -8.17 26.53
CA ALA A 284 -9.16 -8.68 27.88
C ALA A 284 -10.45 -8.98 28.69
N GLN A 285 -11.55 -8.28 28.41
CA GLN A 285 -12.81 -8.48 29.14
C GLN A 285 -13.58 -9.74 28.71
N ILE A 286 -13.19 -10.38 27.60
CA ILE A 286 -13.87 -11.57 27.08
C ILE A 286 -13.77 -12.73 28.09
N PRO A 287 -14.87 -13.47 28.35
CA PRO A 287 -14.86 -14.61 29.28
C PRO A 287 -13.86 -15.70 28.89
N LEU A 288 -13.29 -16.38 29.89
CA LEU A 288 -12.38 -17.51 29.67
C LEU A 288 -13.09 -18.64 28.90
N GLY A 289 -12.38 -19.21 27.93
CA GLY A 289 -12.88 -20.33 27.12
C GLY A 289 -13.92 -19.98 26.05
N ASP A 290 -14.34 -18.71 25.93
CA ASP A 290 -15.20 -18.26 24.83
C ASP A 290 -14.37 -17.90 23.58
N PHE A 291 -13.92 -18.95 22.89
CA PHE A 291 -13.13 -18.84 21.66
C PHE A 291 -13.93 -18.20 20.51
N ALA A 292 -15.26 -18.34 20.50
CA ALA A 292 -16.11 -17.76 19.46
C ALA A 292 -16.17 -16.23 19.57
N ARG A 293 -16.34 -15.68 20.79
CA ARG A 293 -16.29 -14.23 21.01
C ARG A 293 -14.91 -13.64 20.77
N SER A 294 -13.86 -14.37 21.18
CA SER A 294 -12.47 -13.97 20.95
C SER A 294 -12.17 -13.89 19.43
N TYR A 295 -12.62 -14.88 18.65
CA TYR A 295 -12.48 -14.86 17.20
C TYR A 295 -13.26 -13.72 16.54
N ALA A 296 -14.51 -13.47 16.97
CA ALA A 296 -15.32 -12.37 16.44
C ALA A 296 -14.70 -11.00 16.76
N ALA A 297 -14.05 -10.85 17.92
CA ALA A 297 -13.32 -9.63 18.27
C ALA A 297 -12.11 -9.41 17.34
N ILE A 298 -11.33 -10.46 17.07
CA ILE A 298 -10.18 -10.41 16.14
C ILE A 298 -10.62 -10.12 14.70
N GLN A 299 -11.75 -10.68 14.25
CA GLN A 299 -12.29 -10.39 12.92
C GLN A 299 -12.74 -8.94 12.77
N ARG A 300 -13.25 -8.33 13.85
CA ARG A 300 -13.63 -6.92 13.87
C ARG A 300 -12.42 -5.99 13.93
N ASP A 301 -11.43 -6.35 14.73
CA ASP A 301 -10.21 -5.57 14.91
C ASP A 301 -8.97 -6.46 14.90
N SER A 302 -8.35 -6.56 13.72
CA SER A 302 -7.11 -7.33 13.55
C SER A 302 -5.90 -6.67 14.19
N SER A 303 -5.98 -5.40 14.61
CA SER A 303 -4.84 -4.68 15.23
C SER A 303 -4.46 -5.23 16.61
N VAL A 304 -5.37 -5.98 17.24
CA VAL A 304 -5.16 -6.68 18.51
C VAL A 304 -4.09 -7.80 18.39
N LEU A 305 -3.81 -8.29 17.17
CA LEU A 305 -2.85 -9.37 16.95
C LEU A 305 -1.37 -8.94 16.94
N THR A 306 -1.07 -7.72 17.39
CA THR A 306 0.29 -7.15 17.46
C THR A 306 1.08 -7.66 18.66
N GLU A 307 2.41 -7.64 18.58
CA GLU A 307 3.31 -7.96 19.70
C GLU A 307 3.12 -7.02 20.88
N LYS A 308 3.02 -5.72 20.59
CA LYS A 308 2.78 -4.68 21.60
C LYS A 308 1.53 -4.99 22.43
N THR A 309 0.47 -5.52 21.81
CA THR A 309 -0.77 -5.90 22.53
C THR A 309 -0.60 -7.15 23.37
N HIS A 310 0.15 -8.16 22.88
CA HIS A 310 0.49 -9.35 23.67
C HIS A 310 1.21 -8.97 24.97
N ASP A 311 2.23 -8.14 24.88
CA ASP A 311 3.06 -7.77 26.04
C ASP A 311 2.29 -6.85 27.00
N SER A 312 1.50 -5.92 26.47
CA SER A 312 0.62 -5.05 27.27
C SER A 312 -0.42 -5.84 28.07
N LEU A 313 -0.95 -6.93 27.50
CA LEU A 313 -1.89 -7.82 28.22
C LEU A 313 -1.21 -8.59 29.34
N LEU A 314 0.04 -9.02 29.15
CA LEU A 314 0.81 -9.68 30.20
C LEU A 314 1.17 -8.72 31.34
N ALA A 315 1.48 -7.45 31.03
CA ALA A 315 1.69 -6.41 32.03
C ALA A 315 0.41 -6.14 32.84
N GLU A 316 -0.74 -5.95 32.19
CA GLU A 316 -2.03 -5.79 32.89
C GLU A 316 -2.38 -7.03 33.73
N ALA A 317 -2.01 -8.24 33.29
CA ALA A 317 -2.19 -9.45 34.09
C ALA A 317 -1.35 -9.44 35.38
N PHE A 318 -0.11 -8.95 35.29
CA PHE A 318 0.77 -8.80 36.44
C PHE A 318 0.20 -7.76 37.43
N ASP A 319 -0.24 -6.61 36.93
CA ASP A 319 -0.84 -5.55 37.75
C ASP A 319 -2.17 -5.96 38.38
N ALA A 320 -2.99 -6.72 37.67
CA ALA A 320 -4.23 -7.28 38.19
C ALA A 320 -3.99 -8.29 39.32
N GLU A 321 -3.01 -9.18 39.15
CA GLU A 321 -2.63 -10.14 40.18
C GLU A 321 -2.04 -9.43 41.41
N ARG A 322 -1.25 -8.35 41.22
CA ARG A 322 -0.77 -7.48 42.32
C ARG A 322 -1.92 -6.77 43.06
N ARG A 323 -3.01 -6.43 42.37
CA ARG A 323 -4.24 -5.88 42.97
C ARG A 323 -5.12 -6.93 43.66
N GLY A 324 -4.84 -8.23 43.48
CA GLY A 324 -5.68 -9.33 43.98
C GLY A 324 -6.85 -9.70 43.06
N ASP A 325 -6.92 -9.14 41.85
CA ASP A 325 -7.97 -9.42 40.85
C ASP A 325 -7.59 -10.64 39.98
N HIS A 326 -7.60 -11.83 40.59
CA HIS A 326 -7.19 -13.08 39.93
C HIS A 326 -8.01 -13.42 38.67
N ASP A 327 -9.30 -13.08 38.64
CA ASP A 327 -10.17 -13.36 37.49
C ASP A 327 -9.84 -12.49 36.28
N LEU A 328 -9.36 -11.27 36.51
CA LEU A 328 -8.89 -10.38 35.44
C LEU A 328 -7.53 -10.88 34.93
N ALA A 329 -6.59 -11.18 35.84
CA ALA A 329 -5.28 -11.72 35.49
C ALA A 329 -5.39 -12.98 34.62
N ARG A 330 -6.26 -13.93 34.99
CA ARG A 330 -6.55 -15.13 34.21
C ARG A 330 -7.11 -14.83 32.82
N ARG A 331 -8.01 -13.85 32.69
CA ARG A 331 -8.52 -13.44 31.36
C ARG A 331 -7.42 -12.83 30.50
N CYS A 332 -6.62 -11.92 31.04
CA CYS A 332 -5.52 -11.30 30.30
C CYS A 332 -4.50 -12.33 29.81
N VAL A 333 -4.10 -13.30 30.65
CA VAL A 333 -3.18 -14.38 30.26
C VAL A 333 -3.79 -15.29 29.19
N HIS A 334 -5.08 -15.61 29.32
CA HIS A 334 -5.78 -16.41 28.30
C HIS A 334 -5.78 -15.70 26.95
N GLN A 335 -6.10 -14.41 26.93
CA GLN A 335 -6.18 -13.60 25.71
C GLN A 335 -4.79 -13.32 25.10
N SER A 336 -3.75 -13.12 25.91
CA SER A 336 -2.38 -12.97 25.41
C SER A 336 -1.89 -14.25 24.72
N LEU A 337 -2.16 -15.43 25.30
CA LEU A 337 -1.82 -16.70 24.67
C LEU A 337 -2.52 -16.88 23.33
N LEU A 338 -3.80 -16.51 23.21
CA LEU A 338 -4.50 -16.54 21.92
C LEU A 338 -3.79 -15.70 20.86
N ILE A 339 -3.30 -14.51 21.21
CA ILE A 339 -2.53 -13.66 20.29
C ILE A 339 -1.23 -14.36 19.88
N ASN A 340 -0.46 -14.91 20.83
CA ASN A 340 0.79 -15.62 20.53
C ASN A 340 0.57 -16.79 19.57
N TYR A 341 -0.45 -17.62 19.82
CA TYR A 341 -0.83 -18.72 18.93
C TYR A 341 -1.26 -18.24 17.54
N CYS A 342 -2.04 -17.16 17.46
CA CYS A 342 -2.44 -16.58 16.17
C CYS A 342 -1.24 -16.05 15.37
N ARG A 343 -0.26 -15.44 16.06
CA ARG A 343 0.98 -14.95 15.43
C ARG A 343 1.85 -16.09 14.91
N GLN A 344 2.03 -17.16 15.68
CA GLN A 344 2.82 -18.33 15.26
C GLN A 344 2.23 -19.04 14.04
N LEU A 345 0.90 -19.05 13.91
CA LEU A 345 0.20 -19.74 12.83
C LEU A 345 0.04 -18.91 11.54
N GLY A 346 0.23 -17.59 11.61
CA GLY A 346 0.11 -16.68 10.48
C GLY A 346 -1.34 -16.48 9.98
N LYS A 347 -1.50 -15.64 8.94
CA LYS A 347 -2.81 -15.15 8.45
C LYS A 347 -3.81 -16.26 8.14
N ASP A 348 -3.38 -17.30 7.42
CA ASP A 348 -4.25 -18.41 7.02
C ASP A 348 -4.48 -19.42 8.16
N GLY A 349 -3.65 -19.36 9.21
CA GLY A 349 -3.71 -20.26 10.36
C GLY A 349 -4.65 -19.81 11.48
N VAL A 350 -4.95 -18.51 11.59
CA VAL A 350 -5.87 -17.97 12.63
C VAL A 350 -7.25 -18.61 12.54
N GLY A 351 -7.83 -18.67 11.34
CA GLY A 351 -9.15 -19.27 11.14
C GLY A 351 -9.19 -20.76 11.51
N LEU A 352 -8.16 -21.51 11.11
CA LEU A 352 -8.02 -22.95 11.41
C LEU A 352 -7.83 -23.21 12.91
N PHE A 353 -7.09 -22.34 13.60
CA PHE A 353 -6.93 -22.40 15.05
C PHE A 353 -8.26 -22.26 15.77
N PHE A 354 -8.98 -21.16 15.52
CA PHE A 354 -10.27 -20.94 16.16
C PHE A 354 -11.31 -21.98 15.75
N GLN A 355 -11.29 -22.49 14.52
CA GLN A 355 -12.15 -23.60 14.12
C GLN A 355 -11.90 -24.86 14.97
N LYS A 356 -10.63 -25.21 15.22
CA LYS A 356 -10.28 -26.37 16.07
C LYS A 356 -10.64 -26.15 17.55
N MET A 357 -10.48 -24.93 18.06
CA MET A 357 -10.84 -24.57 19.44
C MET A 357 -12.36 -24.54 19.64
N ILE A 358 -13.12 -23.99 18.69
CA ILE A 358 -14.59 -23.98 18.70
C ILE A 358 -15.15 -25.39 18.53
N ALA A 359 -14.57 -26.21 17.65
CA ALA A 359 -14.92 -27.61 17.49
C ALA A 359 -14.51 -28.51 18.68
N ARG A 360 -13.90 -27.93 19.72
CA ARG A 360 -13.46 -28.59 20.95
C ARG A 360 -12.62 -29.85 20.74
N ASN A 361 -11.61 -29.75 19.87
CA ASN A 361 -10.66 -30.86 19.72
C ASN A 361 -9.91 -31.10 21.04
N PRO A 362 -9.95 -32.32 21.61
CA PRO A 362 -9.42 -32.58 22.95
C PRO A 362 -7.92 -32.29 23.06
N LYS A 363 -7.14 -32.64 22.03
CA LYS A 363 -5.68 -32.43 22.02
C LYS A 363 -5.30 -30.95 22.00
N SER A 364 -6.01 -30.14 21.22
CA SER A 364 -5.74 -28.70 21.11
C SER A 364 -6.15 -27.95 22.39
N ILE A 365 -7.26 -28.35 23.01
CA ILE A 365 -7.70 -27.77 24.29
C ILE A 365 -6.71 -28.13 25.40
N GLU A 366 -6.27 -29.39 25.48
CA GLU A 366 -5.34 -29.83 26.52
C GLU A 366 -4.01 -29.07 26.46
N MET A 367 -3.40 -28.98 25.27
CA MET A 367 -2.17 -28.21 25.08
C MET A 367 -2.35 -26.74 25.46
N PHE A 368 -3.42 -26.09 24.99
CA PHE A 368 -3.69 -24.69 25.30
C PHE A 368 -3.93 -24.47 26.82
N THR A 369 -4.62 -25.40 27.47
CA THR A 369 -4.91 -25.33 28.91
C THR A 369 -3.63 -25.51 29.74
N GLN A 370 -2.76 -26.41 29.32
CA GLN A 370 -1.46 -26.63 29.97
C GLN A 370 -0.59 -25.37 29.90
N ASP A 371 -0.48 -24.76 28.71
CA ASP A 371 0.27 -23.52 28.51
C ASP A 371 -0.32 -22.35 29.30
N PHE A 372 -1.65 -22.26 29.35
CA PHE A 372 -2.37 -21.28 30.15
C PHE A 372 -2.04 -21.41 31.64
N GLN A 373 -2.13 -22.62 32.18
CA GLN A 373 -1.82 -22.88 33.58
C GLN A 373 -0.35 -22.57 33.89
N GLN A 374 0.58 -23.00 33.04
CA GLN A 374 2.00 -22.73 33.23
C GLN A 374 2.31 -21.24 33.24
N THR A 375 1.74 -20.49 32.29
CA THR A 375 1.97 -19.04 32.17
C THR A 375 1.36 -18.28 33.34
N TYR A 376 0.13 -18.62 33.73
CA TYR A 376 -0.53 -18.01 34.87
C TYR A 376 0.20 -18.31 36.19
N ASN A 377 0.60 -19.57 36.42
CA ASN A 377 1.36 -19.95 37.61
C ASN A 377 2.68 -19.20 37.73
N ARG A 378 3.38 -18.98 36.60
CA ARG A 378 4.62 -18.19 36.58
C ARG A 378 4.38 -16.73 36.97
N ILE A 379 3.29 -16.13 36.52
CA ILE A 379 2.93 -14.74 36.86
C ILE A 379 2.52 -14.65 38.33
N ALA A 380 1.69 -15.58 38.81
CA ALA A 380 1.28 -15.65 40.22
C ALA A 380 2.46 -15.89 41.17
N GLN A 381 3.42 -16.74 40.78
CA GLN A 381 4.63 -16.95 41.58
C GLN A 381 5.50 -15.69 41.65
N ARG A 382 5.76 -15.05 40.50
CA ARG A 382 6.58 -13.83 40.44
C ARG A 382 5.96 -12.65 41.19
N THR A 383 4.66 -12.44 41.05
CA THR A 383 3.95 -11.39 41.79
C THR A 383 4.01 -11.64 43.29
N LYS A 384 3.85 -12.88 43.72
CA LYS A 384 4.00 -13.27 45.14
C LYS A 384 5.42 -13.03 45.67
N GLU A 385 6.44 -13.42 44.90
CA GLU A 385 7.85 -13.17 45.23
C GLU A 385 8.10 -11.65 45.37
N MET A 386 7.67 -10.85 44.40
CA MET A 386 7.83 -9.38 44.44
C MET A 386 7.06 -8.72 45.60
N ILE A 387 5.84 -9.16 45.91
CA ILE A 387 5.10 -8.65 47.08
C ILE A 387 5.85 -9.00 48.37
N SER A 388 6.42 -10.21 48.47
CA SER A 388 7.20 -10.60 49.64
C SER A 388 8.53 -9.85 49.76
N GLU A 389 9.18 -9.54 48.64
CA GLU A 389 10.39 -8.71 48.58
C GLU A 389 10.10 -7.28 49.02
N GLU A 390 9.02 -6.66 48.50
CA GLU A 390 8.54 -5.33 48.91
C GLU A 390 8.17 -5.25 50.40
N GLU A 391 7.71 -6.36 51.01
CA GLU A 391 7.45 -6.44 52.44
C GLU A 391 8.74 -6.54 53.27
N THR A 392 9.76 -7.25 52.77
CA THR A 392 11.07 -7.34 53.43
C THR A 392 11.92 -6.08 53.28
N GLU A 393 11.75 -5.31 52.22
CA GLU A 393 12.50 -4.07 51.93
C GLU A 393 11.92 -2.81 52.57
N ARG A 394 10.88 -2.91 53.41
CA ARG A 394 10.37 -1.74 54.14
C ARG A 394 11.44 -1.23 55.10
N GLU A 395 12.03 -0.09 54.77
CA GLU A 395 12.92 0.69 55.62
C GLU A 395 12.24 0.93 57.00
N GLN A 396 12.91 0.51 58.08
CA GLN A 396 12.44 0.69 59.46
C GLN A 396 13.40 1.62 60.19
N ILE A 397 12.86 2.59 60.94
CA ILE A 397 13.65 3.45 61.80
C ILE A 397 13.84 2.77 63.16
N GLN A 398 15.09 2.61 63.57
CA GLN A 398 15.48 2.09 64.88
C GLN A 398 16.36 3.09 65.61
N LEU A 399 16.00 3.43 66.85
CA LEU A 399 16.84 4.22 67.74
C LEU A 399 17.97 3.32 68.26
N VAL A 400 19.21 3.70 67.97
CA VAL A 400 20.44 3.06 68.45
C VAL A 400 21.34 4.16 69.01
N ALA A 401 22.03 3.88 70.12
CA ALA A 401 23.02 4.81 70.66
C ALA A 401 24.23 4.88 69.71
N GLU A 402 24.74 6.09 69.48
CA GLU A 402 25.92 6.31 68.62
C GLU A 402 27.18 5.64 69.22
N ASP A 403 27.29 5.64 70.55
CA ASP A 403 28.35 4.99 71.30
C ASP A 403 27.83 3.85 72.20
N PRO A 404 28.53 2.70 72.30
CA PRO A 404 28.14 1.57 73.15
C PRO A 404 28.06 1.89 74.66
N ASN A 405 28.67 2.99 75.10
CA ASN A 405 28.69 3.41 76.51
C ASN A 405 27.53 4.36 76.88
N VAL A 406 26.74 4.81 75.90
CA VAL A 406 25.60 5.70 76.10
C VAL A 406 24.32 4.87 76.11
N THR A 407 23.54 4.99 77.18
CA THR A 407 22.20 4.38 77.26
C THR A 407 21.15 5.43 76.94
N ILE A 408 20.24 5.13 76.00
CA ILE A 408 19.10 5.97 75.68
C ILE A 408 18.00 5.70 76.72
N GLY A 409 17.68 6.71 77.52
CA GLY A 409 16.55 6.75 78.45
C GLY A 409 15.40 7.61 77.93
N PHE A 410 14.23 7.48 78.55
CA PHE A 410 13.06 8.28 78.23
C PHE A 410 12.59 9.03 79.47
N ASN A 411 12.54 10.37 79.39
CA ASN A 411 12.09 11.23 80.48
C ASN A 411 10.66 11.70 80.20
N LEU A 412 9.67 11.03 80.78
CA LEU A 412 8.26 11.31 80.52
C LEU A 412 7.70 12.40 81.45
N PRO A 413 6.74 13.22 80.98
CA PRO A 413 5.98 14.11 81.84
C PRO A 413 4.92 13.33 82.64
N ASP A 414 4.85 13.56 83.95
CA ASP A 414 3.84 12.95 84.84
C ASP A 414 2.45 13.64 84.77
N GLY A 415 2.40 14.86 84.22
CA GLY A 415 1.19 15.66 84.07
C GLY A 415 1.47 17.10 83.58
N PRO A 416 0.44 17.97 83.54
CA PRO A 416 0.63 19.40 83.26
C PRO A 416 1.48 20.08 84.34
N ALA A 417 2.09 21.23 84.03
CA ALA A 417 2.99 21.91 84.94
C ALA A 417 2.30 22.27 86.29
N PRO A 418 2.89 21.90 87.45
CA PRO A 418 2.33 22.24 88.76
C PRO A 418 2.24 23.76 89.01
N ASP A 419 1.21 24.21 89.73
CA ASP A 419 0.99 25.65 90.01
C ASP A 419 2.01 26.27 91.00
N ASP A 420 2.66 25.48 91.86
CA ASP A 420 3.75 25.93 92.74
C ASP A 420 5.08 25.33 92.24
N LEU A 421 5.74 26.01 91.29
CA LEU A 421 6.99 25.56 90.69
C LEU A 421 8.18 26.12 91.47
N ARG A 422 8.92 25.25 92.15
CA ARG A 422 10.18 25.60 92.84
C ARG A 422 11.32 24.88 92.15
N VAL A 423 12.21 25.64 91.52
CA VAL A 423 13.42 25.10 90.87
C VAL A 423 14.54 25.11 91.89
N GLU A 424 15.02 23.93 92.31
CA GLU A 424 16.16 23.78 93.21
C GLU A 424 17.30 23.08 92.45
N GLY A 425 18.46 23.74 92.31
CA GLY A 425 19.64 23.20 91.59
C GLY A 425 20.72 24.26 91.29
N GLU A 426 21.95 23.83 91.00
CA GLU A 426 23.02 24.71 90.49
C GLU A 426 22.56 25.36 89.17
N GLY A 427 22.42 26.68 89.13
CA GLY A 427 21.89 27.43 87.97
C GLY A 427 20.41 27.81 88.08
N ALA A 428 19.72 27.48 89.17
CA ALA A 428 18.32 27.85 89.40
C ALA A 428 18.07 29.37 89.49
N GLU A 429 19.10 30.18 89.75
CA GLU A 429 18.99 31.65 89.83
C GLU A 429 18.89 32.33 88.46
N GLU A 430 19.25 31.65 87.36
CA GLU A 430 19.26 32.21 85.99
C GLU A 430 18.07 31.76 85.13
N LEU A 431 17.22 30.86 85.63
CA LEU A 431 16.10 30.28 84.88
C LEU A 431 14.82 31.10 85.10
N ASP A 432 14.19 31.49 84.00
CA ASP A 432 12.87 32.13 84.00
C ASP A 432 11.77 31.09 84.28
N LEU A 433 11.09 31.22 85.42
CA LEU A 433 10.06 30.28 85.87
C LEU A 433 8.91 30.11 84.86
N ASP A 434 8.57 31.18 84.13
CA ASP A 434 7.52 31.14 83.11
C ASP A 434 7.94 30.32 81.89
N GLN A 435 9.24 30.33 81.54
CA GLN A 435 9.79 29.53 80.44
C GLN A 435 9.88 28.05 80.81
N VAL A 436 10.22 27.73 82.06
CA VAL A 436 10.21 26.34 82.56
C VAL A 436 8.80 25.77 82.57
N ARG A 437 7.81 26.56 83.01
CA ARG A 437 6.40 26.18 82.95
C ARG A 437 5.96 25.91 81.52
N ALA A 438 6.26 26.82 80.60
CA ALA A 438 5.94 26.66 79.17
C ALA A 438 6.62 25.42 78.54
N PHE A 439 7.85 25.11 78.96
CA PHE A 439 8.56 23.90 78.50
C PHE A 439 7.89 22.62 79.01
N LEU A 440 7.50 22.57 80.28
CA LEU A 440 6.80 21.42 80.86
C LEU A 440 5.40 21.21 80.24
N ASP A 441 4.66 22.30 79.99
CA ASP A 441 3.36 22.24 79.32
C ASP A 441 3.51 21.75 77.87
N ARG A 442 4.48 22.28 77.11
CA ARG A 442 4.77 21.82 75.74
C ARG A 442 5.19 20.35 75.71
N LYS A 443 5.99 19.90 76.67
CA LYS A 443 6.39 18.49 76.82
C LYS A 443 5.17 17.58 77.04
N TRP A 444 4.23 18.01 77.87
CA TRP A 444 2.97 17.29 78.11
C TRP A 444 2.07 17.27 76.87
N GLU A 445 1.94 18.39 76.15
CA GLU A 445 1.17 18.47 74.90
C GLU A 445 1.73 17.53 73.81
N ILE A 446 3.05 17.53 73.62
CA ILE A 446 3.70 16.63 72.66
C ILE A 446 3.45 15.16 73.05
N PHE A 447 3.58 14.82 74.34
CA PHE A 447 3.31 13.45 74.80
C PHE A 447 1.85 13.03 74.53
N GLN A 448 0.87 13.92 74.75
CA GLN A 448 -0.53 13.66 74.43
C GLN A 448 -0.79 13.52 72.93
N SER A 449 0.00 14.17 72.08
CA SER A 449 -0.16 14.10 70.61
C SER A 449 0.21 12.73 70.03
N PHE A 450 0.97 11.91 70.75
CA PHE A 450 1.38 10.58 70.31
C PHE A 450 0.25 9.55 70.35
N ASP A 451 0.33 8.56 69.46
CA ASP A 451 -0.63 7.45 69.45
C ASP A 451 -0.56 6.60 70.74
N GLN A 452 -1.69 6.05 71.16
CA GLN A 452 -1.79 5.21 72.36
C GLN A 452 -0.75 4.07 72.45
N PRO A 453 -0.41 3.35 71.36
CA PRO A 453 0.62 2.30 71.40
C PRO A 453 2.02 2.86 71.69
N LEU A 454 2.33 4.06 71.17
CA LEU A 454 3.61 4.71 71.39
C LEU A 454 3.70 5.27 72.81
N GLN A 455 2.64 5.90 73.32
CA GLN A 455 2.57 6.35 74.71
C GLN A 455 2.76 5.19 75.69
N ALA A 456 2.14 4.03 75.42
CA ALA A 456 2.29 2.84 76.23
C ALA A 456 3.73 2.29 76.17
N ALA A 457 4.35 2.27 74.99
CA ALA A 457 5.74 1.85 74.83
C ALA A 457 6.71 2.77 75.56
N LEU A 458 6.55 4.09 75.44
CA LEU A 458 7.36 5.07 76.15
C LEU A 458 7.25 4.91 77.66
N LYS A 459 6.04 4.71 78.21
CA LYS A 459 5.80 4.44 79.66
C LYS A 459 6.53 3.21 80.21
N THR A 460 6.96 2.29 79.34
CA THR A 460 7.74 1.13 79.79
C THR A 460 9.22 1.43 79.98
N GLU A 461 9.68 2.61 79.54
CA GLU A 461 11.08 3.10 79.56
C GLU A 461 12.08 2.13 78.87
N LYS A 462 11.58 1.16 78.10
CA LYS A 462 12.40 0.16 77.40
C LYS A 462 12.56 0.52 75.93
N LEU A 463 13.81 0.77 75.52
CA LEU A 463 14.18 1.07 74.13
C LEU A 463 13.64 0.03 73.14
N ASP A 464 13.69 -1.25 73.48
CA ASP A 464 13.19 -2.34 72.62
C ASP A 464 11.70 -2.23 72.30
N GLN A 465 10.89 -1.74 73.26
CA GLN A 465 9.45 -1.60 73.05
C GLN A 465 9.13 -0.38 72.19
N VAL A 466 9.88 0.71 72.37
CA VAL A 466 9.77 1.92 71.54
C VAL A 466 10.20 1.62 70.11
N ASN A 467 11.33 0.94 69.92
CA ASN A 467 11.82 0.50 68.59
C ASN A 467 10.84 -0.44 67.88
N LYS A 468 10.12 -1.30 68.62
CA LYS A 468 9.08 -2.16 68.05
C LYS A 468 7.88 -1.38 67.51
N VAL A 469 7.56 -0.23 68.12
CA VAL A 469 6.49 0.65 67.63
C VAL A 469 6.98 1.48 66.46
N LEU A 470 8.18 2.09 66.56
CA LEU A 470 8.78 2.88 65.48
C LEU A 470 9.00 2.04 64.21
N GLY A 471 9.44 0.79 64.33
CA GLY A 471 9.63 -0.12 63.20
C GLY A 471 8.34 -0.60 62.52
N ARG A 472 7.16 -0.37 63.12
CA ARG A 472 5.86 -0.64 62.48
C ARG A 472 5.29 0.56 61.74
N MET A 473 5.82 1.75 61.99
CA MET A 473 5.38 2.99 61.36
C MET A 473 6.11 3.20 60.03
N LYS A 474 5.57 4.04 59.14
CA LYS A 474 6.29 4.44 57.92
C LYS A 474 7.47 5.33 58.32
N VAL A 475 8.58 5.25 57.57
CA VAL A 475 9.82 6.03 57.81
C VAL A 475 9.52 7.50 58.11
N LYS A 476 8.73 8.17 57.26
CA LYS A 476 8.37 9.59 57.43
C LYS A 476 7.64 9.89 58.74
N ASP A 477 6.74 9.00 59.15
CA ASP A 477 5.94 9.17 60.36
C ASP A 477 6.80 8.89 61.60
N ALA A 478 7.68 7.89 61.53
CA ALA A 478 8.63 7.56 62.58
C ALA A 478 9.69 8.67 62.78
N GLU A 479 10.20 9.29 61.71
CA GLU A 479 11.08 10.46 61.77
C GLU A 479 10.44 11.64 62.49
N ALA A 480 9.18 11.96 62.14
CA ALA A 480 8.43 13.04 62.76
C ALA A 480 8.22 12.79 64.27
N VAL A 481 7.92 11.55 64.64
CA VAL A 481 7.81 11.14 66.04
C VAL A 481 9.14 11.29 66.79
N VAL A 482 10.25 10.85 66.21
CA VAL A 482 11.57 10.99 66.83
C VAL A 482 11.97 12.47 66.99
N ALA A 483 11.67 13.30 65.99
CA ALA A 483 11.90 14.74 66.08
C ALA A 483 11.08 15.38 67.22
N LEU A 484 9.81 14.99 67.38
CA LEU A 484 8.96 15.46 68.48
C LEU A 484 9.44 14.97 69.85
N LEU A 485 9.97 13.74 69.93
CA LEU A 485 10.57 13.21 71.16
C LEU A 485 11.82 14.00 71.57
N GLN A 486 12.61 14.45 70.60
CA GLN A 486 13.77 15.32 70.84
C GLN A 486 13.35 16.74 71.20
N GLU A 487 12.37 17.32 70.49
CA GLU A 487 11.83 18.66 70.75
C GLU A 487 11.23 18.77 72.17
N GLY A 488 10.49 17.75 72.60
CA GLY A 488 9.92 17.68 73.95
C GLY A 488 10.92 17.32 75.06
N GLY A 489 12.21 17.16 74.74
CA GLY A 489 13.23 16.75 75.71
C GLY A 489 12.90 15.43 76.42
N MET A 490 12.23 14.51 75.70
CA MET A 490 11.83 13.20 76.23
C MET A 490 12.89 12.13 76.00
N LEU A 491 13.89 12.39 75.14
CA LEU A 491 15.06 11.53 74.96
C LEU A 491 16.18 11.99 75.90
N SER A 492 16.70 11.07 76.71
CA SER A 492 17.87 11.30 77.55
C SER A 492 19.02 10.38 77.15
N PHE A 493 20.23 10.93 77.17
CA PHE A 493 21.46 10.20 76.85
C PHE A 493 22.34 10.23 78.10
N SER A 494 22.46 9.09 78.77
CA SER A 494 23.31 8.96 79.96
C SER A 494 24.47 8.01 79.69
N GLU A 495 25.70 8.44 79.97
CA GLU A 495 26.83 7.52 80.09
C GLU A 495 26.60 6.61 81.29
N SER A 496 26.91 5.31 81.16
CA SER A 496 26.64 4.31 82.18
C SER A 496 27.29 4.67 83.54
N GLY A 497 26.52 5.34 84.43
CA GLY A 497 27.04 5.76 85.73
C GLY A 497 26.23 6.83 86.47
N VAL A 498 25.43 7.66 85.77
CA VAL A 498 24.62 8.70 86.44
C VAL A 498 23.13 8.39 86.27
N ARG A 499 22.49 8.03 87.38
CA ARG A 499 21.06 7.78 87.49
C ARG A 499 20.42 9.06 88.02
N ASP A 500 19.72 9.79 87.16
CA ASP A 500 18.94 10.94 87.58
C ASP A 500 17.77 10.45 88.47
N MET A 501 17.69 11.00 89.67
CA MET A 501 16.78 10.59 90.75
C MET A 501 15.94 11.79 91.20
N THR A 502 15.49 12.63 90.28
CA THR A 502 14.42 13.59 90.56
C THR A 502 13.07 12.88 90.54
N LYS A 503 12.78 12.11 91.60
CA LYS A 503 11.41 11.77 92.00
C LYS A 503 11.02 12.66 93.17
N ASN A 504 9.94 13.42 93.00
CA ASN A 504 9.09 13.86 94.10
C ASN A 504 7.67 13.36 93.84
#